data_AF-A0A9E2YQK6-F1
#
_entry.id   AF-A0A9E2YQK6-F1
#
_cell.length_a   1.000
_cell.length_b   1.000
_cell.length_c   1.000
_cell.angle_alpha   90.00
_cell.angle_beta   90.00
_cell.angle_gamma   90.00
#
_symmetry.space_group_name_H-M   'P 1'
#
loop_
_entity.id
_entity.type
_entity.pdbx_description
1 polymer ?
#
loop_
_entity_poly.entity_id
_entity_poly.type
_entity_poly.pdbx_seq_one_letter_code
_entity_poly.pdbx_strand_id
1 'polypeptide(L)'
;MKEKVWGSTRLSPWYPDSDQKIGEVWFEADLPILIKFIFTTEKLSVQVHPDDEFAAKHESSRGKTEMWHILRADAGAQIALGFRESVEGERLRESSLSGEIEGLLNWVDVHPGETYFTPAGTVHAIGAGIALCEIQQNSDVTYRLFDYGRPRELHLDKAMQVTNACALDVKPVSLPIDCPFFYTDLLSVDEPFEYANQRDGESVLIVLDGQGTMAGEAYRLGEAWLIPPGGAPFSIEPHAQTRLLRTWVP
;
A
#
# COMPACT_ATOMS: atom_id res chain seq x y z
N MET A 1 11.22 1.97 10.88
CA MET A 1 11.19 0.64 10.22
C MET A 1 10.61 -0.37 11.21
N LYS A 2 9.86 -1.37 10.75
CA LYS A 2 9.21 -2.38 11.59
C LYS A 2 9.59 -3.78 11.14
N GLU A 3 10.10 -4.58 12.08
CA GLU A 3 10.36 -6.01 11.85
C GLU A 3 9.05 -6.77 11.69
N LYS A 4 9.02 -7.71 10.75
CA LYS A 4 7.89 -8.61 10.53
C LYS A 4 8.42 -9.99 10.17
N VAL A 5 7.71 -11.04 10.60
CA VAL A 5 8.08 -12.43 10.30
C VAL A 5 8.18 -12.72 8.79
N TRP A 6 7.36 -12.02 8.01
CA TRP A 6 7.31 -12.09 6.55
C TRP A 6 8.22 -11.07 5.84
N GLY A 7 8.94 -10.24 6.61
CA GLY A 7 9.76 -9.14 6.10
C GLY A 7 11.01 -9.59 5.35
N SER A 8 11.65 -8.65 4.67
CA SER A 8 12.87 -8.87 3.88
C SER A 8 14.10 -8.29 4.58
N THR A 9 15.25 -8.92 4.35
CA THR A 9 16.58 -8.33 4.63
C THR A 9 17.09 -7.50 3.46
N ARG A 10 16.55 -7.71 2.25
CA ARG A 10 16.86 -6.98 1.01
C ARG A 10 15.87 -5.83 0.80
N LEU A 11 16.29 -4.61 1.10
CA LEU A 11 15.50 -3.37 1.04
C LEU A 11 15.99 -2.41 -0.05
N SER A 12 17.22 -2.58 -0.49
CA SER A 12 17.85 -1.78 -1.54
C SER A 12 16.99 -1.78 -2.83
N PRO A 13 16.93 -0.65 -3.57
CA PRO A 13 17.70 0.59 -3.37
C PRO A 13 17.01 1.65 -2.50
N TRP A 14 15.78 1.41 -2.00
CA TRP A 14 15.01 2.42 -1.24
C TRP A 14 15.50 2.59 0.20
N TYR A 15 15.97 1.52 0.83
CA TYR A 15 16.60 1.59 2.14
C TYR A 15 17.85 0.70 2.17
N PRO A 16 18.81 0.97 3.08
CA PRO A 16 19.91 0.05 3.30
C PRO A 16 19.39 -1.34 3.66
N ASP A 17 20.02 -2.38 3.11
CA ASP A 17 19.73 -3.75 3.51
C ASP A 17 19.94 -3.95 5.02
N SER A 18 19.24 -4.91 5.60
CA SER A 18 19.18 -5.14 7.05
C SER A 18 19.50 -6.58 7.39
N ASP A 19 20.17 -6.80 8.54
CA ASP A 19 20.32 -8.14 9.12
C ASP A 19 19.01 -8.68 9.70
N GLN A 20 18.00 -7.82 9.87
CA GLN A 20 16.67 -8.16 10.36
C GLN A 20 15.65 -8.21 9.23
N LYS A 21 14.58 -8.99 9.42
CA LYS A 21 13.45 -9.05 8.48
C LYS A 21 12.57 -7.81 8.64
N ILE A 22 12.88 -6.75 7.90
CA ILE A 22 12.05 -5.54 7.87
C ILE A 22 10.88 -5.78 6.93
N GLY A 23 9.66 -5.68 7.46
CA GLY A 23 8.45 -5.81 6.65
C GLY A 23 7.91 -4.48 6.17
N GLU A 24 8.04 -3.44 7.00
CA GLU A 24 7.40 -2.14 6.74
C GLU A 24 8.31 -0.98 7.13
N VAL A 25 8.34 0.07 6.31
CA VAL A 25 8.90 1.37 6.66
C VAL A 25 7.79 2.39 6.54
N TRP A 26 7.48 3.09 7.63
CA TRP A 26 6.36 4.01 7.71
C TRP A 26 6.89 5.44 7.59
N PHE A 27 6.18 6.27 6.83
CA PHE A 27 6.33 7.71 6.90
C PHE A 27 5.31 8.27 7.90
N GLU A 28 5.82 8.76 9.03
CA GLU A 28 4.97 9.30 10.09
C GLU A 28 4.84 10.81 9.91
N ALA A 29 3.63 11.26 9.60
CA ALA A 29 3.24 12.66 9.55
C ALA A 29 1.79 12.79 10.06
N ASP A 30 1.41 13.98 10.52
CA ASP A 30 0.03 14.27 10.92
C ASP A 30 -0.84 14.50 9.68
N LEU A 31 -1.10 13.41 8.95
CA LEU A 31 -1.90 13.37 7.73
C LEU A 31 -3.04 12.36 7.87
N PRO A 32 -4.15 12.53 7.13
CA PRO A 32 -5.21 11.54 7.08
C PRO A 32 -4.88 10.31 6.23
N ILE A 33 -3.69 10.28 5.63
CA ILE A 33 -3.10 9.13 4.95
C ILE A 33 -1.83 8.65 5.66
N LEU A 34 -1.47 7.39 5.41
CA LEU A 34 -0.22 6.77 5.83
C LEU A 34 0.47 6.19 4.59
N ILE A 35 1.75 6.49 4.44
CA ILE A 35 2.59 5.99 3.35
C ILE A 35 3.54 4.95 3.94
N LYS A 36 3.63 3.80 3.28
CA LYS A 36 4.54 2.72 3.67
C LYS A 36 5.32 2.18 2.49
N PHE A 37 6.53 1.74 2.76
CA PHE A 37 7.22 0.78 1.92
C PHE A 37 7.11 -0.60 2.56
N ILE A 38 6.64 -1.57 1.80
CA ILE A 38 6.45 -2.95 2.25
C ILE A 38 7.42 -3.86 1.51
N PHE A 39 8.10 -4.74 2.23
CA PHE A 39 9.07 -5.68 1.70
C PHE A 39 8.77 -7.10 2.20
N THR A 40 8.59 -8.05 1.28
CA THR A 40 8.09 -9.38 1.62
C THR A 40 9.00 -10.50 1.13
N THR A 41 9.25 -11.49 1.98
CA THR A 41 9.85 -12.79 1.61
C THR A 41 8.90 -13.96 1.86
N GLU A 42 7.78 -13.70 2.52
CA GLU A 42 6.71 -14.66 2.77
C GLU A 42 5.36 -13.97 2.55
N LYS A 43 4.29 -14.75 2.39
CA LYS A 43 2.93 -14.21 2.28
C LYS A 43 2.55 -13.48 3.57
N LEU A 44 1.94 -12.31 3.44
CA LEU A 44 1.18 -11.67 4.51
C LEU A 44 -0.09 -12.45 4.77
N SER A 45 -0.71 -12.23 5.93
CA SER A 45 -2.01 -12.82 6.24
C SER A 45 -3.07 -12.44 5.21
N VAL A 46 -4.03 -13.34 4.99
CA VAL A 46 -5.28 -13.01 4.32
C VAL A 46 -6.08 -12.11 5.26
N GLN A 47 -6.46 -10.93 4.79
CA GLN A 47 -7.03 -9.89 5.62
C GLN A 47 -8.07 -9.05 4.88
N VAL A 48 -8.85 -8.30 5.65
CA VAL A 48 -9.83 -7.33 5.18
C VAL A 48 -9.81 -6.10 6.08
N HIS A 49 -10.16 -4.96 5.51
CA HIS A 49 -10.17 -3.67 6.18
C HIS A 49 -11.59 -3.10 6.24
N PRO A 50 -12.03 -2.49 7.36
CA PRO A 50 -13.32 -1.82 7.44
C PRO A 50 -13.34 -0.49 6.68
N ASP A 51 -14.54 -0.01 6.38
CA ASP A 51 -14.78 1.37 5.99
C ASP A 51 -14.79 2.32 7.20
N ASP A 52 -14.96 3.62 6.97
CA ASP A 52 -14.98 4.63 8.03
C ASP A 52 -16.12 4.44 9.02
N GLU A 53 -17.32 4.08 8.56
CA GLU A 53 -18.48 3.90 9.43
C GLU A 53 -18.24 2.75 10.42
N PHE A 54 -17.80 1.61 9.92
CA PHE A 54 -17.54 0.44 10.75
C PHE A 54 -16.35 0.66 11.68
N ALA A 55 -15.26 1.26 11.18
CA ALA A 55 -14.06 1.52 11.98
C ALA A 55 -14.31 2.55 13.09
N ALA A 56 -15.06 3.62 12.82
CA ALA A 56 -15.39 4.63 13.82
C ALA A 56 -16.21 4.01 14.95
N LYS A 57 -17.19 3.16 14.61
CA LYS A 57 -18.07 2.51 15.57
C LYS A 57 -17.38 1.44 16.42
N HIS A 58 -16.47 0.66 15.85
CA HIS A 58 -15.92 -0.54 16.51
C HIS A 58 -14.47 -0.41 16.96
N GLU A 59 -13.70 0.51 16.40
CA GLU A 59 -12.26 0.68 16.69
C GLU A 59 -11.89 2.10 17.11
N SER A 60 -12.83 3.05 17.07
CA SER A 60 -12.53 4.49 17.24
C SER A 60 -11.43 4.96 16.29
N SER A 61 -11.47 4.48 15.04
CA SER A 61 -10.44 4.71 14.02
C SER A 61 -11.08 5.08 12.68
N ARG A 62 -10.24 5.49 11.72
CA ARG A 62 -10.62 5.59 10.31
C ARG A 62 -10.72 4.20 9.69
N GLY A 63 -11.49 4.10 8.63
CA GLY A 63 -11.47 2.98 7.71
C GLY A 63 -10.11 2.86 7.03
N LYS A 64 -9.96 1.83 6.21
CA LYS A 64 -8.69 1.57 5.54
C LYS A 64 -8.91 1.11 4.10
N THR A 65 -9.09 2.09 3.23
CA THR A 65 -8.86 1.96 1.78
C THR A 65 -7.40 2.25 1.46
N GLU A 66 -6.82 1.51 0.53
CA GLU A 66 -5.41 1.59 0.19
C GLU A 66 -5.15 1.40 -1.31
N MET A 67 -3.93 1.72 -1.72
CA MET A 67 -3.37 1.37 -3.03
C MET A 67 -1.95 0.82 -2.86
N TRP A 68 -1.53 -0.03 -3.78
CA TRP A 68 -0.19 -0.59 -3.85
C TRP A 68 0.44 -0.27 -5.19
N HIS A 69 1.59 0.40 -5.19
CA HIS A 69 2.43 0.57 -6.36
C HIS A 69 3.62 -0.38 -6.29
N ILE A 70 3.72 -1.31 -7.24
CA ILE A 70 4.73 -2.37 -7.23
C ILE A 70 6.08 -1.79 -7.66
N LEU A 71 7.08 -1.92 -6.79
CA LEU A 71 8.43 -1.40 -7.02
C LEU A 71 9.38 -2.48 -7.50
N ARG A 72 9.26 -3.68 -6.93
CA ARG A 72 10.00 -4.89 -7.30
C ARG A 72 9.11 -6.11 -7.14
N ALA A 73 9.20 -7.02 -8.10
CA ALA A 73 8.55 -8.32 -8.06
C ALA A 73 9.55 -9.39 -8.50
N ASP A 74 9.84 -10.36 -7.62
CA ASP A 74 10.61 -11.55 -7.98
C ASP A 74 9.78 -12.47 -8.91
N ALA A 75 10.41 -13.44 -9.56
CA ALA A 75 9.70 -14.35 -10.47
C ALA A 75 8.60 -15.13 -9.72
N GLY A 76 7.36 -15.05 -10.22
CA GLY A 76 6.18 -15.66 -9.60
C GLY A 76 5.67 -14.92 -8.35
N ALA A 77 6.10 -13.68 -8.13
CA ALA A 77 5.52 -12.83 -7.10
C ALA A 77 4.08 -12.45 -7.47
N GLN A 78 3.18 -12.57 -6.49
CA GLN A 78 1.75 -12.41 -6.68
C GLN A 78 1.12 -11.60 -5.56
N ILE A 79 0.02 -10.93 -5.85
CA ILE A 79 -0.92 -10.41 -4.84
C ILE A 79 -2.27 -11.10 -4.99
N ALA A 80 -3.02 -11.14 -3.89
CA ALA A 80 -4.39 -11.59 -3.86
C ALA A 80 -5.34 -10.41 -3.63
N LEU A 81 -6.35 -10.26 -4.48
CA LEU A 81 -7.39 -9.22 -4.35
C LEU A 81 -8.77 -9.78 -4.67
N GLY A 82 -9.68 -9.74 -3.70
CA GLY A 82 -11.03 -10.28 -3.83
C GLY A 82 -11.08 -11.78 -4.14
N PHE A 83 -12.30 -12.27 -4.39
CA PHE A 83 -12.55 -13.68 -4.65
C PHE A 83 -12.70 -13.96 -6.14
N ARG A 84 -12.28 -15.16 -6.56
CA ARG A 84 -12.42 -15.66 -7.94
C ARG A 84 -13.89 -15.84 -8.32
N GLU A 85 -14.69 -16.24 -7.35
CA GLU A 85 -16.13 -16.45 -7.43
C GLU A 85 -16.77 -15.89 -6.17
N SER A 86 -18.05 -15.54 -6.22
CA SER A 86 -18.74 -15.06 -5.02
C SER A 86 -18.77 -16.14 -3.94
N VAL A 87 -18.45 -15.78 -2.71
CA VAL A 87 -18.38 -16.71 -1.57
C VAL A 87 -19.53 -16.44 -0.60
N GLU A 88 -20.22 -17.49 -0.18
CA GLU A 88 -21.26 -17.36 0.85
C GLU A 88 -20.67 -17.26 2.27
N GLY A 89 -21.40 -16.62 3.19
CA GLY A 89 -20.87 -16.28 4.52
C GLY A 89 -20.40 -17.46 5.36
N GLU A 90 -21.11 -18.59 5.34
CA GLU A 90 -20.70 -19.81 6.07
C GLU A 90 -19.42 -20.39 5.50
N ARG A 91 -19.34 -20.52 4.17
CA ARG A 91 -18.15 -20.98 3.45
C ARG A 91 -16.95 -20.07 3.69
N LEU A 92 -17.14 -18.76 3.79
CA LEU A 92 -16.08 -17.80 4.09
C LEU A 92 -15.46 -18.05 5.47
N ARG A 93 -16.28 -18.27 6.50
CA ARG A 93 -15.78 -18.57 7.85
C ARG A 93 -15.07 -19.92 7.91
N GLU A 94 -15.68 -20.97 7.37
CA GLU A 94 -15.10 -22.31 7.39
C GLU A 94 -13.76 -22.37 6.65
N SER A 95 -13.70 -21.79 5.46
CA SER A 95 -12.48 -21.73 4.66
C SER A 95 -11.38 -20.88 5.31
N SER A 96 -11.74 -19.85 6.09
CA SER A 96 -10.79 -19.07 6.89
C SER A 96 -10.14 -19.92 7.99
N LEU A 97 -10.92 -20.75 8.68
CA LEU A 97 -10.46 -21.63 9.75
C LEU A 97 -9.64 -22.81 9.23
N SER A 98 -10.03 -23.39 8.09
CA SER A 98 -9.32 -24.52 7.48
C SER A 98 -8.09 -24.10 6.65
N GLY A 99 -8.01 -22.83 6.26
CA GLY A 99 -6.99 -22.29 5.35
C GLY A 99 -7.35 -22.42 3.86
N GLU A 100 -8.46 -23.10 3.53
CA GLU A 100 -8.95 -23.20 2.14
C GLU A 100 -9.26 -21.84 1.50
N ILE A 101 -9.47 -20.78 2.31
CA ILE A 101 -9.77 -19.43 1.81
C ILE A 101 -8.71 -18.92 0.84
N GLU A 102 -7.44 -19.32 1.04
CA GLU A 102 -6.35 -18.91 0.16
C GLU A 102 -6.59 -19.30 -1.29
N GLY A 103 -7.18 -20.49 -1.53
CA GLY A 103 -7.49 -20.98 -2.87
C GLY A 103 -8.72 -20.33 -3.52
N LEU A 104 -9.51 -19.59 -2.73
CA LEU A 104 -10.69 -18.86 -3.21
C LEU A 104 -10.33 -17.46 -3.74
N LEU A 105 -9.17 -16.93 -3.38
CA LEU A 105 -8.74 -15.58 -3.76
C LEU A 105 -8.21 -15.53 -5.20
N ASN A 106 -8.33 -14.36 -5.83
CA ASN A 106 -7.66 -14.09 -7.11
C ASN A 106 -6.19 -13.75 -6.87
N TRP A 107 -5.32 -14.74 -7.00
CA TRP A 107 -3.88 -14.50 -7.08
C TRP A 107 -3.51 -14.09 -8.50
N VAL A 108 -2.92 -12.91 -8.64
CA VAL A 108 -2.42 -12.39 -9.92
C VAL A 108 -0.93 -12.13 -9.83
N ASP A 109 -0.21 -12.46 -10.90
CA ASP A 109 1.19 -12.07 -11.05
C ASP A 109 1.29 -10.54 -11.12
N VAL A 110 2.34 -10.01 -10.53
CA VAL A 110 2.59 -8.55 -10.49
C VAL A 110 3.95 -8.20 -11.09
N HIS A 111 4.02 -6.99 -11.63
CA HIS A 111 5.21 -6.45 -12.28
C HIS A 111 5.55 -5.04 -11.78
N PRO A 112 6.84 -4.67 -11.73
CA PRO A 112 7.25 -3.31 -11.36
C PRO A 112 6.56 -2.24 -12.21
N GLY A 113 6.06 -1.20 -11.56
CA GLY A 113 5.32 -0.09 -12.17
C GLY A 113 3.81 -0.27 -12.21
N GLU A 114 3.28 -1.47 -11.91
CA GLU A 114 1.84 -1.69 -11.79
C GLU A 114 1.29 -1.09 -10.49
N THR A 115 0.05 -0.61 -10.55
CA THR A 115 -0.67 -0.10 -9.39
C THR A 115 -1.96 -0.89 -9.18
N TYR A 116 -2.29 -1.20 -7.94
CA TYR A 116 -3.54 -1.85 -7.57
C TYR A 116 -4.26 -1.02 -6.52
N PHE A 117 -5.58 -0.90 -6.66
CA PHE A 117 -6.44 -0.20 -5.71
C PHE A 117 -7.24 -1.21 -4.90
N THR A 118 -7.25 -1.02 -3.58
CA THR A 118 -7.87 -1.95 -2.62
C THR A 118 -8.88 -1.17 -1.76
N PRO A 119 -10.14 -1.08 -2.20
CA PRO A 119 -11.21 -0.52 -1.39
C PRO A 119 -11.38 -1.28 -0.07
N ALA A 120 -11.79 -0.57 0.98
CA ALA A 120 -12.27 -1.20 2.20
C ALA A 120 -13.32 -2.28 1.90
N GLY A 121 -13.28 -3.36 2.68
CA GLY A 121 -14.10 -4.56 2.50
C GLY A 121 -13.55 -5.59 1.50
N THR A 122 -12.51 -5.25 0.73
CA THR A 122 -11.84 -6.21 -0.17
C THR A 122 -10.96 -7.16 0.61
N VAL A 123 -11.21 -8.48 0.53
CA VAL A 123 -10.30 -9.49 1.10
C VAL A 123 -9.05 -9.60 0.24
N HIS A 124 -7.88 -9.53 0.84
CA HIS A 124 -6.63 -9.44 0.08
C HIS A 124 -5.43 -9.99 0.88
N ALA A 125 -4.32 -10.21 0.17
CA ALA A 125 -3.03 -10.57 0.74
C ALA A 125 -1.88 -10.17 -0.20
N ILE A 126 -0.74 -9.79 0.37
CA ILE A 126 0.49 -9.57 -0.40
C ILE A 126 1.33 -10.85 -0.34
N GLY A 127 1.76 -11.35 -1.50
CA GLY A 127 2.60 -12.54 -1.60
C GLY A 127 4.07 -12.27 -1.22
N ALA A 128 4.90 -13.30 -1.38
CA ALA A 128 6.34 -13.21 -1.18
C ALA A 128 7.05 -12.57 -2.38
N GLY A 129 8.26 -12.04 -2.15
CA GLY A 129 9.14 -11.54 -3.22
C GLY A 129 8.74 -10.17 -3.77
N ILE A 130 8.00 -9.37 -3.00
CA ILE A 130 7.50 -8.06 -3.43
C ILE A 130 8.15 -6.94 -2.61
N ALA A 131 8.54 -5.87 -3.29
CA ALA A 131 8.66 -4.55 -2.67
C ALA A 131 7.61 -3.63 -3.29
N LEU A 132 6.84 -2.92 -2.46
CA LEU A 132 5.80 -2.01 -2.93
C LEU A 132 5.72 -0.74 -2.07
N CYS A 133 5.21 0.34 -2.65
CA CYS A 133 4.78 1.53 -1.93
C CYS A 133 3.26 1.44 -1.71
N GLU A 134 2.83 1.48 -0.45
CA GLU A 134 1.43 1.51 -0.05
C GLU A 134 1.04 2.94 0.35
N ILE A 135 -0.07 3.42 -0.19
CA ILE A 135 -0.74 4.65 0.27
C ILE A 135 -2.11 4.22 0.77
N GLN A 136 -2.40 4.53 2.02
CA GLN A 136 -3.63 4.12 2.68
C GLN A 136 -4.20 5.28 3.49
N GLN A 137 -5.47 5.20 3.85
CA GLN A 137 -5.99 6.00 4.96
C GLN A 137 -5.14 5.77 6.22
N ASN A 138 -4.96 6.78 7.07
CA ASN A 138 -4.18 6.67 8.29
C ASN A 138 -4.97 5.86 9.35
N SER A 139 -4.86 4.53 9.23
CA SER A 139 -5.52 3.51 10.05
C SER A 139 -4.65 2.25 10.10
N ASP A 140 -4.54 1.63 11.27
CA ASP A 140 -3.87 0.33 11.44
C ASP A 140 -4.86 -0.83 11.60
N VAL A 141 -6.16 -0.57 11.36
CA VAL A 141 -7.22 -1.56 11.57
C VAL A 141 -7.14 -2.66 10.51
N THR A 142 -6.89 -3.89 10.96
CA THR A 142 -6.77 -5.08 10.12
C THR A 142 -7.54 -6.24 10.72
N TYR A 143 -8.51 -6.79 9.98
CA TYR A 143 -9.17 -8.02 10.37
C TYR A 143 -8.58 -9.19 9.60
N ARG A 144 -7.92 -10.07 10.35
CA ARG A 144 -7.24 -11.24 9.79
C ARG A 144 -8.19 -12.42 9.63
N LEU A 145 -8.25 -12.99 8.42
CA LEU A 145 -9.02 -14.20 8.13
C LEU A 145 -8.16 -15.47 8.22
N PHE A 146 -6.92 -15.42 7.72
CA PHE A 146 -6.02 -16.58 7.73
C PHE A 146 -4.55 -16.15 7.81
N ASP A 147 -3.71 -16.95 8.48
CA ASP A 147 -2.30 -16.60 8.72
C ASP A 147 -1.29 -17.74 8.65
N TYR A 148 -1.58 -18.78 7.88
CA TYR A 148 -0.61 -19.85 7.61
C TYR A 148 -0.07 -20.52 8.89
N GLY A 149 -0.91 -20.67 9.90
CA GLY A 149 -0.57 -21.30 11.19
C GLY A 149 0.27 -20.44 12.14
N ARG A 150 0.55 -19.17 11.82
CA ARG A 150 1.24 -18.25 12.73
C ARG A 150 0.34 -17.92 13.93
N PRO A 151 0.89 -17.80 15.16
CA PRO A 151 0.11 -17.63 16.39
C PRO A 151 -0.36 -16.17 16.59
N ARG A 152 -1.00 -15.60 15.57
CA ARG A 152 -1.61 -14.27 15.61
C ARG A 152 -3.12 -14.40 15.56
N GLU A 153 -3.80 -13.48 16.21
CA GLU A 153 -5.27 -13.46 16.28
C GLU A 153 -5.91 -13.38 14.89
N LEU A 154 -6.96 -14.19 14.72
CA LEU A 154 -7.93 -14.09 13.63
C LEU A 154 -9.14 -13.31 14.13
N HIS A 155 -9.69 -12.43 13.28
CA HIS A 155 -10.74 -11.49 13.65
C HIS A 155 -12.04 -11.83 12.91
N LEU A 156 -12.42 -13.11 12.89
CA LEU A 156 -13.42 -13.63 11.96
C LEU A 156 -14.78 -12.93 12.11
N ASP A 157 -15.23 -12.66 13.33
CA ASP A 157 -16.55 -12.04 13.55
C ASP A 157 -16.64 -10.63 12.97
N LYS A 158 -15.57 -9.83 13.09
CA LYS A 158 -15.50 -8.49 12.47
C LYS A 158 -15.24 -8.59 10.97
N ALA A 159 -14.35 -9.50 10.54
CA ALA A 159 -14.05 -9.72 9.13
C ALA A 159 -15.30 -10.08 8.31
N MET A 160 -16.16 -10.97 8.83
CA MET A 160 -17.39 -11.38 8.12
C MET A 160 -18.37 -10.20 7.90
N GLN A 161 -18.37 -9.21 8.81
CA GLN A 161 -19.30 -8.07 8.72
C GLN A 161 -18.88 -7.03 7.70
N VAL A 162 -17.58 -6.94 7.38
CA VAL A 162 -17.05 -5.93 6.47
C VAL A 162 -16.63 -6.50 5.12
N THR A 163 -16.57 -7.83 4.99
CA THR A 163 -16.13 -8.48 3.76
C THR A 163 -17.16 -8.28 2.64
N ASN A 164 -16.70 -7.72 1.52
CA ASN A 164 -17.38 -7.87 0.25
C ASN A 164 -17.00 -9.22 -0.36
N ALA A 165 -17.93 -10.18 -0.32
CA ALA A 165 -17.70 -11.54 -0.78
C ALA A 165 -18.05 -11.77 -2.26
N CYS A 166 -18.26 -10.70 -3.03
CA CYS A 166 -18.51 -10.79 -4.47
C CYS A 166 -17.23 -11.16 -5.24
N ALA A 167 -17.40 -11.83 -6.38
CA ALA A 167 -16.32 -12.03 -7.33
C ALA A 167 -15.74 -10.69 -7.80
N LEU A 168 -14.42 -10.64 -7.97
CA LEU A 168 -13.69 -9.46 -8.44
C LEU A 168 -12.80 -9.83 -9.63
N ASP A 169 -12.86 -9.04 -10.71
CA ASP A 169 -11.88 -9.11 -11.81
C ASP A 169 -10.70 -8.20 -11.47
N VAL A 170 -9.54 -8.81 -11.17
CA VAL A 170 -8.36 -8.07 -10.68
C VAL A 170 -7.48 -7.67 -11.85
N LYS A 171 -7.29 -6.35 -12.01
CA LYS A 171 -6.39 -5.76 -13.00
C LYS A 171 -5.63 -4.59 -12.37
N PRO A 172 -4.41 -4.30 -12.84
CA PRO A 172 -3.74 -3.07 -12.47
C PRO A 172 -4.57 -1.87 -12.93
N VAL A 173 -4.62 -0.84 -12.10
CA VAL A 173 -5.28 0.44 -12.40
C VAL A 173 -4.26 1.43 -12.95
N SER A 174 -4.72 2.35 -13.80
CA SER A 174 -3.89 3.46 -14.26
C SER A 174 -3.90 4.58 -13.23
N LEU A 175 -2.76 5.27 -13.08
CA LEU A 175 -2.70 6.53 -12.34
C LEU A 175 -3.21 7.67 -13.24
N PRO A 176 -3.92 8.67 -12.70
CA PRO A 176 -4.16 8.89 -11.27
C PRO A 176 -5.22 7.98 -10.66
N ILE A 177 -5.04 7.65 -9.38
CA ILE A 177 -6.14 7.24 -8.50
C ILE A 177 -6.73 8.52 -7.90
N ASP A 178 -8.04 8.71 -8.07
CA ASP A 178 -8.80 9.81 -7.47
C ASP A 178 -9.96 9.19 -6.70
N CYS A 179 -9.84 9.17 -5.37
CA CYS A 179 -10.84 8.59 -4.48
C CYS A 179 -11.16 9.56 -3.33
N PRO A 180 -12.25 9.34 -2.57
CA PRO A 180 -12.64 10.25 -1.50
C PRO A 180 -11.58 10.48 -0.41
N PHE A 181 -10.57 9.62 -0.31
CA PHE A 181 -9.59 9.64 0.77
C PHE A 181 -8.23 10.22 0.36
N PHE A 182 -7.87 10.06 -0.91
CA PHE A 182 -6.60 10.52 -1.46
C PHE A 182 -6.66 10.57 -2.98
N TYR A 183 -5.86 11.47 -3.53
CA TYR A 183 -5.45 11.45 -4.92
C TYR A 183 -3.99 11.01 -5.00
N THR A 184 -3.63 10.18 -5.97
CA THR A 184 -2.23 9.85 -6.28
C THR A 184 -2.01 9.80 -7.78
N ASP A 185 -0.99 10.50 -8.29
CA ASP A 185 -0.46 10.34 -9.65
C ASP A 185 1.04 10.00 -9.66
N LEU A 186 1.54 9.65 -10.86
CA LEU A 186 2.96 9.41 -11.11
C LEU A 186 3.54 10.56 -11.91
N LEU A 187 4.51 11.26 -11.32
CA LEU A 187 5.31 12.26 -11.98
C LEU A 187 6.60 11.61 -12.49
N SER A 188 6.84 11.70 -13.80
CA SER A 188 8.09 11.25 -14.44
C SER A 188 8.78 12.46 -15.07
N VAL A 189 9.99 12.75 -14.62
CA VAL A 189 10.73 13.97 -14.97
C VAL A 189 12.21 13.65 -15.21
N ASP A 190 12.77 14.23 -16.26
CA ASP A 190 14.17 14.11 -16.67
C ASP A 190 14.85 15.47 -16.87
N GLU A 191 14.09 16.56 -16.82
CA GLU A 191 14.58 17.94 -16.93
C GLU A 191 14.20 18.76 -15.68
N PRO A 192 15.03 19.76 -15.30
CA PRO A 192 14.72 20.66 -14.19
C PRO A 192 13.42 21.44 -14.38
N PHE A 193 12.63 21.59 -13.31
CA PHE A 193 11.41 22.39 -13.33
C PHE A 193 11.08 22.95 -11.94
N GLU A 194 10.25 24.01 -11.91
CA GLU A 194 9.71 24.53 -10.65
C GLU A 194 8.42 23.78 -10.27
N TYR A 195 8.42 23.21 -9.06
CA TYR A 195 7.26 22.62 -8.44
C TYR A 195 6.63 23.58 -7.44
N ALA A 196 5.30 23.69 -7.48
CA ALA A 196 4.51 24.39 -6.47
C ALA A 196 3.30 23.54 -6.11
N ASN A 197 3.00 23.43 -4.81
CA ASN A 197 1.76 22.81 -4.38
C ASN A 197 0.58 23.77 -4.67
N GLN A 198 -0.19 23.44 -5.70
CA GLN A 198 -1.38 24.20 -6.13
C GLN A 198 -2.67 23.73 -5.44
N ARG A 199 -2.57 22.91 -4.40
CA ARG A 199 -3.71 22.39 -3.65
C ARG A 199 -3.93 23.18 -2.36
N ASP A 200 -5.17 23.15 -1.88
CA ASP A 200 -5.56 23.79 -0.62
C ASP A 200 -5.04 23.04 0.62
N GLY A 201 -4.72 21.75 0.46
CA GLY A 201 -4.12 20.89 1.50
C GLY A 201 -2.65 20.51 1.23
N GLU A 202 -2.06 19.75 2.14
CA GLU A 202 -0.71 19.20 1.97
C GLU A 202 -0.63 18.22 0.80
N SER A 203 0.51 18.24 0.11
CA SER A 203 0.89 17.19 -0.85
C SER A 203 2.16 16.50 -0.38
N VAL A 204 2.34 15.24 -0.75
CA VAL A 204 3.53 14.45 -0.46
C VAL A 204 4.13 13.98 -1.78
N LEU A 205 5.43 14.25 -1.97
CA LEU A 205 6.22 13.72 -3.08
C LEU A 205 7.04 12.54 -2.59
N ILE A 206 6.81 11.36 -3.14
CA ILE A 206 7.46 10.10 -2.74
C ILE A 206 8.40 9.67 -3.85
N VAL A 207 9.70 9.64 -3.57
CA VAL A 207 10.74 9.33 -4.56
C VAL A 207 10.83 7.81 -4.76
N LEU A 208 10.50 7.33 -5.95
CA LEU A 208 10.54 5.91 -6.28
C LEU A 208 11.83 5.50 -6.99
N ASP A 209 12.31 6.35 -7.88
CA ASP A 209 13.47 6.10 -8.74
C ASP A 209 14.12 7.42 -9.18
N GLY A 210 15.38 7.34 -9.63
CA GLY A 210 16.17 8.48 -10.08
C GLY A 210 17.18 8.98 -9.06
N GLN A 211 17.80 10.10 -9.42
CA GLN A 211 18.79 10.80 -8.61
C GLN A 211 18.73 12.27 -9.00
N GLY A 212 18.88 13.16 -8.03
CA GLY A 212 18.82 14.59 -8.27
C GLY A 212 18.67 15.36 -6.98
N THR A 213 18.13 16.57 -7.09
CA THR A 213 17.85 17.42 -5.93
C THR A 213 16.41 17.95 -5.94
N MET A 214 15.90 18.24 -4.75
CA MET A 214 14.62 18.89 -4.50
C MET A 214 14.87 20.03 -3.51
N ALA A 215 14.50 21.25 -3.89
CA ALA A 215 14.82 22.47 -3.12
C ALA A 215 16.34 22.61 -2.79
N GLY A 216 17.21 22.13 -3.69
CA GLY A 216 18.66 22.17 -3.52
C GLY A 216 19.25 21.06 -2.65
N GLU A 217 18.43 20.19 -2.08
CA GLU A 217 18.88 19.03 -1.28
C GLU A 217 18.76 17.74 -2.08
N ALA A 218 19.76 16.86 -1.96
CA ALA A 218 19.73 15.57 -2.64
C ALA A 218 18.64 14.68 -2.03
N TYR A 219 17.67 14.27 -2.86
CA TYR A 219 16.64 13.34 -2.42
C TYR A 219 17.13 11.90 -2.50
N ARG A 220 16.58 11.03 -1.65
CA ARG A 220 16.85 9.59 -1.65
C ARG A 220 15.65 8.80 -2.14
N LEU A 221 15.91 7.66 -2.77
CA LEU A 221 14.85 6.69 -3.06
C LEU A 221 14.18 6.27 -1.74
N GLY A 222 12.86 6.12 -1.74
CA GLY A 222 12.10 5.78 -0.53
C GLY A 222 11.83 6.97 0.40
N GLU A 223 12.30 8.16 0.05
CA GLU A 223 12.04 9.39 0.80
C GLU A 223 10.69 10.00 0.39
N ALA A 224 10.00 10.58 1.38
CA ALA A 224 8.74 11.29 1.19
C ALA A 224 8.89 12.73 1.68
N TRP A 225 8.52 13.68 0.83
CA TRP A 225 8.65 15.11 1.04
C TRP A 225 7.27 15.72 1.25
N LEU A 226 7.01 16.21 2.45
CA LEU A 226 5.75 16.89 2.79
C LEU A 226 5.81 18.35 2.32
N ILE A 227 4.91 18.71 1.42
CA ILE A 227 4.82 20.05 0.84
C ILE A 227 3.55 20.74 1.36
N PRO A 228 3.67 21.81 2.17
CA PRO A 228 2.51 22.51 2.71
C PRO A 228 1.70 23.23 1.62
N PRO A 229 0.41 23.52 1.86
CA PRO A 229 -0.39 24.33 0.95
C PRO A 229 0.15 25.75 0.85
N GLY A 230 0.12 26.34 -0.35
CA GLY A 230 0.59 27.71 -0.59
C GLY A 230 2.09 27.93 -0.32
N GLY A 231 2.89 26.87 -0.22
CA GLY A 231 4.35 26.97 -0.12
C GLY A 231 4.95 27.68 -1.35
N ALA A 232 6.08 28.35 -1.15
CA ALA A 232 6.83 28.95 -2.26
C ALA A 232 7.25 27.86 -3.25
N PRO A 233 7.23 28.13 -4.57
CA PRO A 233 7.76 27.20 -5.56
C PRO A 233 9.22 26.86 -5.25
N PHE A 234 9.62 25.62 -5.56
CA PHE A 234 10.99 25.15 -5.42
C PHE A 234 11.42 24.33 -6.64
N SER A 235 12.72 24.28 -6.89
CA SER A 235 13.30 23.54 -8.01
C SER A 235 13.32 22.03 -7.72
N ILE A 236 12.93 21.22 -8.70
CA ILE A 236 13.24 19.80 -8.75
C ILE A 236 14.19 19.60 -9.93
N GLU A 237 15.38 19.08 -9.64
CA GLU A 237 16.48 18.95 -10.60
C GLU A 237 16.90 17.48 -10.74
N PRO A 238 16.30 16.74 -11.70
CA PRO A 238 16.69 15.38 -12.01
C PRO A 238 18.11 15.35 -12.62
N HIS A 239 18.97 14.45 -12.17
CA HIS A 239 20.25 14.11 -12.82
C HIS A 239 20.11 12.86 -13.71
N ALA A 240 19.00 12.15 -13.59
CA ALA A 240 18.56 11.03 -14.41
C ALA A 240 17.02 10.99 -14.41
N GLN A 241 16.43 10.14 -15.24
CA GLN A 241 14.98 9.94 -15.21
C GLN A 241 14.51 9.62 -13.79
N THR A 242 13.63 10.47 -13.27
CA THR A 242 13.15 10.45 -11.89
C THR A 242 11.67 10.19 -11.88
N ARG A 243 11.23 9.27 -11.02
CA ARG A 243 9.83 8.90 -10.85
C ARG A 243 9.40 9.17 -9.42
N LEU A 244 8.34 9.95 -9.26
CA LEU A 244 7.76 10.30 -7.97
C LEU A 244 6.28 9.94 -7.96
N LEU A 245 5.79 9.31 -6.89
CA LEU A 245 4.36 9.38 -6.61
C LEU A 245 4.09 10.73 -5.97
N ARG A 246 3.07 11.44 -6.46
CA ARG A 246 2.58 12.64 -5.82
C ARG A 246 1.18 12.35 -5.30
N THR A 247 1.03 12.47 -3.99
CA THR A 247 -0.23 12.18 -3.31
C THR A 247 -0.69 13.40 -2.51
N TRP A 248 -1.99 13.62 -2.44
CA TRP A 248 -2.59 14.61 -1.56
C TRP A 248 -3.94 14.13 -1.08
N VAL A 249 -4.45 14.80 -0.06
CA VAL A 249 -5.77 14.53 0.48
C VAL A 249 -6.73 15.59 -0.08
N PRO A 250 -7.88 15.20 -0.66
CA PRO A 250 -8.90 16.13 -1.13
C PRO A 250 -9.51 17.02 -0.04
#